data_AF-A0A2N3C6Z9-F1
#
_entry.id   AF-A0A2N3C6Z9-F1
#
_cell.length_a   1.000
_cell.length_b   1.000
_cell.length_c   1.000
_cell.angle_alpha   90.00
_cell.angle_beta   90.00
_cell.angle_gamma   90.00
#
_symmetry.space_group_name_H-M   'P 1'
#
loop_
_entity.id
_entity.type
_entity.pdbx_description
1 polymer ?
#
loop_
_entity_poly.entity_id
_entity_poly.type
_entity_poly.pdbx_seq_one_letter_code
_entity_poly.pdbx_strand_id
1 'polypeptide(L)'
;MEAISHSRVIVGGVPEGHDARRILDELARNGAPVLHVARDDRRVAAIARALAFFDPSVPVLGFPAWDCLPYDRISPAAEVSAARMATLATLA
;
A
#
# COMPACT_ATOMS: atom_id res chain seq x y z
N MET A 1 16.64 16.47 14.26
CA MET A 1 15.18 16.23 14.19
C MET A 1 14.64 17.16 13.13
N GLU A 2 14.65 16.69 11.89
CA GLU A 2 14.29 17.50 10.73
C GLU A 2 12.76 17.60 10.65
N ALA A 3 12.24 18.81 10.56
CA ALA A 3 10.81 19.06 10.54
C ALA A 3 10.20 18.44 9.27
N ILE A 4 9.23 17.55 9.42
CA ILE A 4 8.47 17.01 8.28
C ILE A 4 7.65 18.15 7.69
N SER A 5 8.15 18.74 6.59
CA SER A 5 7.41 19.69 5.78
C SER A 5 6.26 18.96 5.09
N HIS A 6 5.03 19.23 5.51
CA HIS A 6 3.83 18.59 4.93
C HIS A 6 3.47 19.27 3.61
N SER A 7 4.11 18.86 2.52
CA SER A 7 3.79 19.34 1.17
C SER A 7 2.69 18.48 0.54
N ARG A 8 1.53 19.07 0.26
CA ARG A 8 0.46 18.42 -0.52
C ARG A 8 0.71 18.65 -2.01
N VAL A 9 0.93 17.58 -2.75
CA VAL A 9 1.05 17.62 -4.22
C VAL A 9 -0.15 16.91 -4.83
N ILE A 10 -0.81 17.57 -5.78
CA ILE A 10 -1.88 16.95 -6.60
C ILE A 10 -1.25 16.62 -7.95
N VAL A 11 -1.25 15.33 -8.29
CA VAL A 11 -0.73 14.83 -9.56
C VAL A 11 -1.90 14.24 -10.35
N GLY A 12 -1.98 14.56 -11.63
CA GLY A 12 -2.97 14.02 -12.57
C GLY A 12 -2.31 13.58 -13.88
N GLY A 13 -3.09 12.98 -14.77
CA GLY A 13 -2.60 12.55 -16.09
C GLY A 13 -1.80 11.24 -16.08
N VAL A 14 -1.88 10.45 -15.01
CA VAL A 14 -1.27 9.11 -14.93
C VAL A 14 -2.29 8.09 -15.43
N PRO A 15 -2.06 7.41 -16.56
CA PRO A 15 -2.93 6.33 -17.01
C PRO A 15 -2.92 5.18 -16.01
N GLU A 16 -4.02 4.42 -15.98
CA GLU A 16 -4.13 3.21 -15.18
C GLU A 16 -2.98 2.23 -15.51
N GLY A 17 -2.30 1.75 -14.47
CA GLY A 17 -1.13 0.86 -14.59
C GLY A 17 0.21 1.58 -14.67
N HIS A 18 0.26 2.90 -14.95
CA HIS A 18 1.49 3.70 -14.85
C HIS A 18 1.69 4.28 -13.43
N ASP A 19 0.67 4.22 -12.60
CA ASP A 19 0.68 4.60 -11.18
C ASP A 19 1.77 3.86 -10.37
N ALA A 20 1.98 2.56 -10.63
CA ALA A 20 3.06 1.80 -9.99
C ALA A 20 4.45 2.40 -10.28
N ARG A 21 4.73 2.82 -11.51
CA ARG A 21 6.00 3.50 -11.85
C ARG A 21 6.14 4.79 -11.05
N ARG A 22 5.06 5.57 -10.96
CA ARG A 22 5.06 6.85 -10.24
C ARG A 22 5.28 6.67 -8.73
N ILE A 23 4.83 5.55 -8.15
CA ILE A 23 5.11 5.15 -6.77
C ILE A 23 6.59 4.81 -6.59
N LEU A 24 7.17 4.02 -7.49
CA LEU A 24 8.60 3.68 -7.47
C LEU A 24 9.48 4.94 -7.60
N ASP A 25 9.07 5.91 -8.41
CA ASP A 25 9.78 7.20 -8.51
C ASP A 25 9.76 7.98 -7.19
N GLU A 26 8.68 7.91 -6.38
CA GLU A 26 8.69 8.52 -5.03
C GLU A 26 9.61 7.78 -4.07
N LEU A 27 9.59 6.44 -4.12
CA LEU A 27 10.47 5.61 -3.30
C LEU A 27 11.94 5.96 -3.58
N ALA A 28 12.31 6.08 -4.86
CA ALA A 28 13.65 6.45 -5.27
C ALA A 28 14.05 7.89 -4.91
N ARG A 29 13.12 8.85 -4.96
CA ARG A 29 13.40 10.26 -4.65
C ARG A 29 13.66 10.52 -3.18
N ASN A 30 12.84 9.94 -2.30
CA ASN A 30 12.83 10.30 -0.88
C ASN A 30 13.64 9.33 -0.02
N GLY A 31 14.01 8.15 -0.55
CA GLY A 31 14.71 7.11 0.20
C GLY A 31 13.94 6.60 1.42
N ALA A 32 12.65 6.89 1.49
CA ALA A 32 11.76 6.57 2.59
C ALA A 32 10.62 5.65 2.11
N PRO A 33 10.09 4.76 2.97
CA PRO A 33 8.97 3.90 2.61
C PRO A 33 7.75 4.70 2.12
N VAL A 34 7.05 4.16 1.12
CA VAL A 34 5.83 4.76 0.57
C VAL A 34 4.60 3.99 1.07
N LEU A 35 3.71 4.67 1.79
CA LEU A 35 2.37 4.16 2.09
C LEU A 35 1.41 4.57 0.96
N HIS A 36 0.99 3.60 0.16
CA HIS A 36 0.00 3.83 -0.88
C HIS A 36 -1.41 3.47 -0.40
N VAL A 37 -2.34 4.44 -0.44
CA VAL A 37 -3.76 4.23 -0.15
C VAL A 37 -4.53 4.21 -1.46
N ALA A 38 -4.99 3.03 -1.85
CA ALA A 38 -5.84 2.86 -3.02
C ALA A 38 -7.32 3.05 -2.67
N ARG A 39 -8.15 3.22 -3.70
CA ARG A 39 -9.61 3.38 -3.56
C ARG A 39 -10.29 2.12 -3.01
N ASP A 40 -9.84 0.96 -3.46
CA ASP A 40 -10.45 -0.34 -3.19
C ASP A 40 -9.43 -1.46 -3.36
N ASP A 41 -9.82 -2.65 -2.95
CA ASP A 41 -9.01 -3.87 -2.91
C ASP A 41 -8.65 -4.38 -4.32
N ARG A 42 -9.48 -4.13 -5.33
CA ARG A 42 -9.12 -4.44 -6.73
C ARG A 42 -7.95 -3.58 -7.19
N ARG A 43 -7.93 -2.30 -6.80
CA ARG A 43 -6.82 -1.39 -7.07
C ARG A 43 -5.56 -1.75 -6.31
N VAL A 44 -5.66 -2.11 -5.03
CA VAL A 44 -4.52 -2.62 -4.27
C VAL A 44 -3.88 -3.81 -4.98
N ALA A 45 -4.69 -4.80 -5.38
CA ALA A 45 -4.19 -5.99 -6.06
C ALA A 45 -3.55 -5.68 -7.42
N ALA A 46 -4.14 -4.76 -8.20
CA ALA A 46 -3.59 -4.35 -9.49
C ALA A 46 -2.23 -3.64 -9.34
N ILE A 47 -2.12 -2.72 -8.38
CA ILE A 47 -0.89 -1.96 -8.11
C ILE A 47 0.21 -2.88 -7.59
N ALA A 48 -0.10 -3.80 -6.66
CA ALA A 48 0.87 -4.77 -6.16
C ALA A 48 1.49 -5.62 -7.29
N ARG A 49 0.66 -6.09 -8.24
CA ARG A 49 1.14 -6.82 -9.42
C ARG A 49 1.98 -5.94 -10.34
N ALA A 50 1.56 -4.69 -10.56
CA ALA A 50 2.30 -3.75 -11.41
C ALA A 50 3.65 -3.36 -10.80
N LEU A 51 3.73 -3.19 -9.47
CA LEU A 51 4.99 -2.96 -8.76
C LEU A 51 5.94 -4.16 -8.94
N ALA A 52 5.45 -5.38 -8.73
CA ALA A 52 6.25 -6.59 -8.96
C ALA A 52 6.72 -6.75 -10.41
N PHE A 53 5.94 -6.26 -11.38
CA PHE A 53 6.33 -6.23 -12.78
C PHE A 53 7.43 -5.20 -13.08
N PHE A 54 7.29 -3.97 -12.57
CA PHE A 54 8.26 -2.89 -12.85
C PHE A 54 9.57 -3.06 -12.08
N ASP A 55 9.50 -3.49 -10.82
CA ASP A 55 10.67 -3.73 -9.98
C ASP A 55 10.38 -4.83 -8.95
N PRO A 56 10.71 -6.10 -9.24
CA PRO A 56 10.50 -7.22 -8.32
C PRO A 56 11.43 -7.19 -7.10
N SER A 57 12.45 -6.32 -7.07
CA SER A 57 13.36 -6.20 -5.93
C SER A 57 12.77 -5.39 -4.78
N VAL A 58 11.74 -4.58 -5.05
CA VAL A 58 11.08 -3.76 -4.04
C VAL A 58 10.08 -4.60 -3.24
N PRO A 59 10.24 -4.71 -1.91
CA PRO A 59 9.29 -5.43 -1.08
C PRO A 59 7.96 -4.67 -1.00
N VAL A 60 6.86 -5.36 -1.29
CA VAL A 60 5.50 -4.82 -1.18
C VAL A 60 4.79 -5.49 0.00
N LEU A 61 4.44 -4.71 1.01
CA LEU A 61 3.67 -5.18 2.17
C LEU A 61 2.18 -4.88 1.97
N GLY A 62 1.36 -5.92 1.99
CA GLY A 62 -0.10 -5.78 1.93
C GLY A 62 -0.71 -5.65 3.33
N PHE A 63 -1.57 -4.66 3.54
CA PHE A 63 -2.39 -4.56 4.74
C PHE A 63 -3.86 -4.84 4.37
N PRO A 64 -4.34 -6.09 4.52
CA PRO A 64 -5.66 -6.45 4.05
C PRO A 64 -6.74 -5.83 4.94
N ALA A 65 -7.89 -5.54 4.32
CA ALA A 65 -9.10 -5.17 5.06
C ALA A 65 -9.57 -6.34 5.95
N TRP A 66 -10.46 -6.04 6.90
CA TRP A 66 -11.23 -7.09 7.54
C TRP A 66 -12.21 -7.70 6.54
N ASP A 67 -12.42 -9.01 6.66
CA ASP A 67 -13.37 -9.81 5.86
C ASP A 67 -14.78 -9.83 6.45
N CYS A 68 -15.04 -9.00 7.46
CA CYS A 68 -16.35 -8.78 8.07
C CYS A 68 -16.83 -7.35 7.86
N LEU A 69 -18.16 -7.15 7.93
CA LEU A 69 -18.75 -5.82 7.84
C LEU A 69 -18.59 -5.04 9.16
N PRO A 70 -18.73 -3.71 9.14
CA PRO A 70 -18.86 -2.93 10.36
C PRO A 70 -20.01 -3.45 11.23
N TYR A 71 -19.72 -3.78 12.49
CA TYR A 71 -20.66 -4.33 13.47
C TYR A 71 -21.21 -5.73 13.12
N ASP A 72 -20.46 -6.51 12.36
CA ASP A 72 -20.76 -7.93 12.19
C ASP A 72 -20.64 -8.70 13.52
N ARG A 73 -21.40 -9.78 13.64
CA ARG A 73 -21.37 -10.68 14.80
C ARG A 73 -20.32 -11.79 14.65
N ILE A 74 -19.71 -11.88 13.47
CA ILE A 74 -18.68 -12.87 13.16
C ILE A 74 -17.33 -12.17 13.19
N SER A 75 -16.38 -12.75 13.94
CA SER A 75 -15.00 -12.30 13.96
C SER A 75 -14.35 -12.51 12.59
N PRO A 76 -13.37 -11.67 12.21
CA PRO A 76 -12.62 -11.87 10.99
C PRO A 76 -11.91 -13.24 10.99
N ALA A 77 -11.66 -13.79 9.81
CA ALA A 77 -10.93 -15.04 9.69
C ALA A 77 -9.55 -14.94 10.37
N ALA A 78 -9.11 -16.05 10.98
CA ALA A 78 -7.82 -16.12 11.68
C ALA A 78 -6.65 -15.78 10.75
N GLU A 79 -6.73 -16.20 9.47
CA GLU A 79 -5.72 -15.89 8.45
C GLU A 79 -5.62 -14.38 8.15
N VAL A 80 -6.76 -13.69 8.01
CA VAL A 80 -6.80 -12.23 7.80
C VAL A 80 -6.22 -11.50 9.01
N SER A 81 -6.57 -11.96 10.21
CA SER A 81 -6.04 -11.40 11.47
C SER A 81 -4.52 -11.57 11.55
N ALA A 82 -4.01 -12.77 11.26
CA ALA A 82 -2.59 -13.07 11.27
C ALA A 82 -1.82 -12.26 10.21
N ALA A 83 -2.33 -12.15 8.99
CA ALA A 83 -1.72 -11.37 7.93
C ALA A 83 -1.59 -9.88 8.31
N ARG A 84 -2.64 -9.30 8.90
CA ARG A 84 -2.61 -7.91 9.40
C ARG A 84 -1.55 -7.73 10.49
N MET A 85 -1.49 -8.65 11.44
CA MET A 85 -0.48 -8.62 12.51
C MET A 85 0.95 -8.74 11.96
N ALA A 86 1.18 -9.64 11.00
CA ALA A 86 2.49 -9.81 10.37
C ALA A 86 2.97 -8.53 9.67
N THR A 87 2.08 -7.87 8.93
CA THR A 87 2.39 -6.59 8.28
C THR A 87 2.71 -5.51 9.30
N LEU A 88 1.92 -5.36 10.36
CA LEU A 88 2.16 -4.36 11.41
C LEU A 88 3.46 -4.63 12.19
N ALA A 89 3.75 -5.90 12.51
CA ALA A 89 4.99 -6.28 13.19
C ALA A 89 6.23 -6.03 12.33
N THR A 90 6.10 -6.12 11.01
CA THR A 90 7.19 -5.80 10.06
C THR A 90 7.45 -4.30 9.97
N LEU A 91 6.46 -3.45 10.28
CA LEU A 91 6.55 -1.98 10.21
C LEU A 91 7.03 -1.33 11.53
N ALA A 92 6.97 -2.05 12.65
CA ALA A 92 7.32 -1.57 13.98
C ALA A 92 8.84 -1.55 14.22
#